data_AF-A0A847E6W1-F1
#
_entry.id   AF-A0A847E6W1-F1
#
_cell.length_a   1.000
_cell.length_b   1.000
_cell.length_c   1.000
_cell.angle_alpha   90.00
_cell.angle_beta   90.00
_cell.angle_gamma   90.00
#
_symmetry.space_group_name_H-M   'P 1'
#
loop_
_entity.id
_entity.type
_entity.pdbx_description
1 polymer ?
#
loop_
_entity_poly.entity_id
_entity_poly.type
_entity_poly.pdbx_seq_one_letter_code
_entity_poly.pdbx_strand_id
1 'polypeptide(L)'
;MNARSDTIHEKQSYKSSIKDQRAILVVDGFFEWMHEDGKKIPYYIFPKDKGAFYLGCIYNQWTNQLTGKLVDAFSIITTNANPLMATIHNTKKRMPLIFSK
;
A
#
# COMPACT_ATOMS: atom_id res chain seq x y z
N MET A 1 -7.15 -4.18 -1.49
CA MET A 1 -6.57 -2.84 -1.25
C MET A 1 -5.06 -2.80 -1.43
N ASN A 2 -4.28 -3.77 -0.90
CA ASN A 2 -2.81 -3.76 -1.02
C ASN A 2 -2.29 -4.89 -1.91
N ALA A 3 -1.30 -4.57 -2.76
CA ALA A 3 -0.60 -5.51 -3.62
C ALA A 3 0.74 -5.87 -2.98
N ARG A 4 1.00 -7.16 -2.80
CA ARG A 4 2.24 -7.67 -2.19
C ARG A 4 3.34 -7.72 -3.26
N SER A 5 4.41 -6.95 -3.10
CA SER A 5 5.54 -6.91 -4.06
C SER A 5 6.10 -8.29 -4.40
N ASP A 6 6.14 -9.20 -3.43
CA ASP A 6 6.60 -10.58 -3.57
C ASP A 6 5.73 -11.45 -4.50
N THR A 7 4.47 -11.10 -4.75
CA THR A 7 3.53 -11.89 -5.59
C THR A 7 2.87 -11.05 -6.69
N ILE A 8 3.30 -9.80 -6.87
CA ILE A 8 2.61 -8.83 -7.73
C ILE A 8 2.70 -9.20 -9.21
N HIS A 9 3.76 -9.90 -9.62
CA HIS A 9 3.98 -10.35 -10.99
C HIS A 9 3.22 -11.64 -11.33
N GLU A 10 2.72 -12.35 -10.32
CA GLU A 10 2.05 -13.65 -10.47
C GLU A 10 0.53 -13.52 -10.38
N LYS A 11 0.04 -12.69 -9.45
CA LYS A 11 -1.40 -12.57 -9.18
C LYS A 11 -2.14 -11.99 -10.37
N GLN A 12 -3.19 -12.69 -10.82
CA GLN A 12 -4.04 -12.28 -11.94
C GLN A 12 -4.56 -10.84 -11.80
N SER A 13 -4.91 -10.43 -10.58
CA SER A 13 -5.41 -9.09 -10.30
C SER A 13 -4.40 -7.96 -10.53
N TYR A 14 -3.10 -8.26 -10.56
CA TYR A 14 -2.03 -7.25 -10.54
C TYR A 14 -1.00 -7.41 -11.66
N LYS A 15 -0.83 -8.63 -12.19
CA LYS A 15 0.25 -8.97 -13.14
C LYS A 15 0.24 -8.18 -14.44
N SER A 16 -0.93 -7.72 -14.89
CA SER A 16 -1.05 -6.80 -16.02
C SER A 16 -0.65 -5.40 -15.59
N SER A 17 -1.31 -4.86 -14.55
CA SER A 17 -1.14 -3.48 -14.10
C SER A 17 0.28 -3.13 -13.65
N ILE A 18 1.04 -4.07 -13.08
CA ILE A 18 2.42 -3.79 -12.67
C ILE A 18 3.37 -3.51 -13.85
N LYS A 19 3.01 -3.91 -15.07
CA LYS A 19 3.85 -3.75 -16.26
C LYS A 19 3.86 -2.33 -16.81
N ASP A 20 2.72 -1.65 -16.78
CA ASP A 20 2.53 -0.36 -17.46
C ASP A 20 1.58 0.61 -16.73
N GLN A 21 0.81 0.15 -15.73
CA GLN A 21 -0.14 0.97 -14.96
C GLN A 21 0.38 1.26 -13.55
N ARG A 22 1.58 1.84 -13.47
CA ARG A 22 2.23 2.24 -12.21
C ARG A 22 1.94 3.69 -11.89
N ALA A 23 1.74 4.00 -10.61
CA ALA A 23 1.50 5.36 -10.12
C ALA A 23 2.23 5.60 -8.80
N ILE A 24 2.37 6.88 -8.45
CA ILE A 24 2.82 7.32 -7.14
C ILE A 24 1.63 7.96 -6.43
N LEU A 25 1.33 7.48 -5.24
CA LEU A 25 0.34 8.08 -4.34
C LEU A 25 1.08 8.96 -3.33
N VAL A 26 0.77 10.25 -3.35
CA VAL A 26 1.35 11.23 -2.43
C VAL A 26 0.45 11.37 -1.21
N VAL A 27 1.00 11.19 0.00
CA VAL A 27 0.25 11.28 1.25
C VAL A 27 1.07 11.98 2.33
N ASP A 28 0.41 12.68 3.27
CA ASP A 28 1.08 13.26 4.44
C ASP A 28 1.55 12.19 5.44
N GLY A 29 0.92 11.02 5.40
CA GLY A 29 1.17 9.90 6.30
C GLY A 29 0.12 8.81 6.14
N PHE A 30 0.26 7.75 6.94
CA PHE A 30 -0.70 6.65 6.99
C PHE A 30 -0.80 6.09 8.40
N PHE A 31 -1.88 5.38 8.69
CA PHE A 31 -2.11 4.76 9.99
C PHE A 31 -1.78 3.27 9.95
N GLU A 32 -1.17 2.77 11.01
CA GLU A 32 -1.04 1.34 11.27
C GLU A 32 -1.33 1.01 12.73
N TRP A 33 -1.68 -0.26 12.98
CA TRP A 33 -2.09 -0.72 14.31
C TRP A 33 -1.05 -1.65 14.92
N MET A 34 -0.59 -1.28 16.12
CA MET A 34 0.22 -2.13 16.99
C MET A 34 -0.69 -2.98 17.88
N HIS A 35 -0.41 -4.28 17.90
CA HIS A 35 -1.13 -5.22 18.75
C HIS A 35 -0.31 -5.53 20.00
N GLU A 36 -0.80 -5.15 21.18
CA GLU A 36 -0.10 -5.33 22.46
C GLU A 36 -1.14 -5.64 23.54
N ASP A 37 -0.92 -6.70 24.33
CA ASP A 37 -1.81 -7.15 25.42
C ASP A 37 -3.30 -7.23 25.03
N GLY A 38 -3.57 -7.75 23.83
CA GLY A 38 -4.93 -7.88 23.29
C GLY A 38 -5.57 -6.57 22.82
N LYS A 39 -4.86 -5.44 22.91
CA LYS A 39 -5.32 -4.13 22.44
C LYS A 39 -4.74 -3.79 21.07
N LYS A 40 -5.45 -2.93 20.33
CA LYS A 40 -4.99 -2.34 19.07
C LYS A 40 -4.72 -0.85 19.29
N ILE A 41 -3.45 -0.46 19.21
CA ILE A 41 -2.99 0.91 19.42
C ILE A 41 -2.71 1.53 18.04
N PRO A 42 -3.42 2.60 17.63
CA PRO A 42 -3.19 3.24 16.35
C PRO A 42 -1.94 4.14 16.40
N TYR A 43 -1.10 4.03 15.38
CA TYR A 43 0.05 4.90 15.16
C TYR A 43 -0.13 5.65 13.83
N TYR A 44 0.16 6.96 13.85
CA TYR A 44 0.28 7.76 12.64
C TYR A 44 1.76 7.82 12.22
N ILE A 45 2.05 7.33 11.01
CA ILE A 45 3.39 7.29 10.43
C ILE A 45 3.49 8.40 9.40
N PHE A 46 4.50 9.27 9.54
CA PHE A 46 4.71 10.44 8.69
C PHE A 46 6.21 10.69 8.43
N PRO A 47 6.57 11.43 7.37
CA PRO A 47 7.96 11.77 7.06
C PRO A 47 8.62 12.61 8.14
N LYS A 48 9.89 12.30 8.47
CA LYS A 48 10.64 13.04 9.50
C LYS A 48 10.84 14.53 9.16
N ASP A 49 10.94 14.85 7.88
CA ASP A 49 11.16 16.20 7.34
C ASP A 49 9.88 17.03 7.21
N LYS A 50 8.73 16.53 7.70
CA LYS A 50 7.39 17.14 7.53
C LYS A 50 6.98 17.32 6.06
N GLY A 51 7.61 16.58 5.14
CA GLY A 51 7.18 16.49 3.74
C GLY A 51 6.02 15.50 3.56
N ALA A 52 5.91 14.96 2.35
CA ALA A 52 4.95 13.91 2.01
C ALA A 52 5.68 12.59 1.72
N PHE A 53 5.01 11.47 1.97
CA PHE A 53 5.41 10.17 1.45
C PHE A 53 4.99 10.02 -0.01
N TYR A 54 5.86 9.37 -0.79
CA TYR A 54 5.60 8.95 -2.15
C TYR A 54 5.46 7.42 -2.16
N LEU A 55 4.21 6.93 -2.20
CA LEU A 55 3.91 5.50 -2.12
C LEU A 55 3.77 4.88 -3.51
N GLY A 56 4.50 3.80 -3.77
CA GLY A 56 4.34 3.03 -4.99
C GLY A 56 2.98 2.37 -5.07
N CYS A 57 2.28 2.59 -6.17
CA CYS A 57 0.95 2.04 -6.43
C CYS A 57 0.87 1.46 -7.85
N ILE A 58 -0.11 0.59 -8.04
CA ILE A 58 -0.64 0.22 -9.36
C ILE A 58 -2.07 0.72 -9.46
N TYR A 59 -2.52 0.99 -10.68
CA TYR A 59 -3.92 1.30 -10.94
C TYR A 59 -4.44 0.45 -12.09
N ASN A 60 -5.76 0.33 -12.17
CA ASN A 60 -6.44 -0.24 -13.31
C ASN A 60 -7.84 0.36 -13.43
N GLN A 61 -8.43 0.16 -14.59
CA GLN A 61 -9.82 0.45 -14.83
C GLN A 61 -10.53 -0.86 -15.16
N TRP A 62 -11.70 -1.06 -14.59
CA TRP A 62 -12.52 -2.22 -14.86
C TRP A 62 -13.96 -1.82 -15.14
N THR A 63 -14.61 -2.55 -16.04
CA THR A 63 -16.02 -2.33 -16.35
C THR A 63 -16.86 -3.12 -15.36
N ASN A 64 -17.72 -2.44 -14.62
CA ASN A 64 -18.70 -3.07 -13.77
C ASN A 64 -19.75 -3.77 -14.63
N GLN A 65 -19.76 -5.11 -14.60
CA GLN A 65 -20.61 -5.92 -15.46
C GLN A 65 -22.12 -5.72 -15.23
N LEU A 66 -22.53 -5.27 -14.04
CA LEU A 66 -23.94 -5.02 -13.72
C LEU A 66 -24.43 -3.66 -14.20
N THR A 67 -23.53 -2.67 -14.26
CA THR A 67 -23.90 -1.27 -14.55
C THR A 67 -23.34 -0.74 -15.86
N GLY A 68 -22.42 -1.47 -16.49
CA GLY A 68 -21.68 -1.04 -17.68
C GLY A 68 -20.69 0.11 -17.42
N LYS A 69 -20.58 0.62 -16.19
CA LYS A 69 -19.73 1.76 -15.86
C LYS A 69 -18.27 1.35 -15.73
N LEU A 70 -17.40 2.20 -16.24
CA LEU A 70 -15.97 2.13 -15.94
C LEU A 70 -15.72 2.59 -14.51
N VAL A 71 -14.89 1.85 -13.79
CA VAL A 71 -14.49 2.13 -12.42
C VAL A 71 -12.98 2.14 -12.35
N ASP A 72 -12.43 3.28 -11.94
CA ASP A 72 -11.00 3.41 -11.66
C ASP A 72 -10.71 2.85 -10.27
N ALA A 73 -9.66 2.03 -10.19
CA ALA A 73 -9.20 1.45 -8.95
C ALA A 73 -7.68 1.53 -8.87
N PHE A 74 -7.16 1.58 -7.65
CA PHE A 74 -5.74 1.51 -7.39
C PHE A 74 -5.45 0.62 -6.19
N SER A 75 -4.19 0.20 -6.09
CA SER A 75 -3.69 -0.60 -4.99
C SER A 75 -2.29 -0.15 -4.62
N ILE A 76 -2.07 0.08 -3.33
CA ILE A 76 -0.75 0.41 -2.78
C ILE A 76 0.11 -0.85 -2.81
N ILE A 77 1.35 -0.73 -3.30
CA ILE A 77 2.33 -1.81 -3.26
C ILE A 77 2.92 -1.85 -1.85
N THR A 78 3.02 -3.06 -1.29
CA THR A 78 3.59 -3.29 0.04
C THR A 78 4.82 -4.17 -0.05
N THR A 79 5.79 -3.93 0.81
CA THR A 79 7.02 -4.71 0.97
C THR A 79 7.13 -5.23 2.41
N ASN A 80 8.19 -5.96 2.72
CA ASN A 80 8.51 -6.38 4.08
C ASN A 80 8.75 -5.16 4.96
N ALA A 81 8.29 -5.21 6.20
CA ALA A 81 8.51 -4.14 7.16
C ALA A 81 10.01 -3.98 7.47
N ASN A 82 10.45 -2.72 7.57
CA ASN A 82 11.70 -2.37 8.23
C ASN A 82 11.56 -2.53 9.77
N PRO A 83 12.63 -2.36 10.56
CA PRO A 83 12.57 -2.56 12.01
C PRO A 83 11.46 -1.75 12.71
N LEU A 84 11.32 -0.46 12.39
CA LEU A 84 10.27 0.40 12.97
C LEU A 84 8.86 -0.11 12.65
N MET A 85 8.61 -0.41 11.37
CA MET A 85 7.31 -0.90 10.92
C MET A 85 7.03 -2.33 11.40
N ALA A 86 8.06 -3.13 11.71
CA ALA A 86 7.89 -4.46 12.28
C ALA A 86 7.50 -4.39 13.76
N THR A 87 7.90 -3.34 14.47
CA THR A 87 7.42 -3.02 15.82
C THR A 87 5.97 -2.55 15.79
N ILE A 88 5.63 -1.61 14.88
CA ILE A 88 4.28 -1.04 14.80
C ILE A 88 3.29 -2.01 14.17
N HIS A 89 3.52 -2.48 12.95
CA HIS A 89 2.64 -3.45 12.26
C HIS A 89 3.05 -4.89 12.58
N ASN A 90 3.12 -5.21 13.88
CA ASN A 90 3.75 -6.43 14.41
C ASN A 90 3.03 -7.75 14.06
N THR A 91 1.81 -7.70 13.52
CA THR A 91 1.06 -8.88 13.09
C THR A 91 1.43 -9.34 11.68
N LYS A 92 1.30 -8.47 10.65
CA LYS A 92 1.62 -8.85 9.26
C LYS A 92 3.05 -8.51 8.85
N LYS A 93 3.73 -7.62 9.58
CA LYS A 93 5.10 -7.13 9.33
C LYS A 93 5.30 -6.66 7.88
N ARG A 94 4.42 -5.76 7.43
CA ARG A 94 4.47 -5.13 6.10
C ARG A 94 4.55 -3.62 6.23
N MET A 95 5.02 -2.98 5.18
CA MET A 95 4.94 -1.53 5.01
C MET A 95 4.66 -1.18 3.55
N PRO A 96 4.13 0.02 3.24
CA PRO A 96 4.08 0.52 1.87
C PRO A 96 5.47 0.57 1.22
N LEU A 97 5.53 0.43 -0.11
CA LEU A 97 6.70 0.77 -0.89
C LEU A 97 6.84 2.29 -0.91
N ILE A 98 7.82 2.84 -0.19
CA ILE A 98 8.05 4.28 -0.05
C ILE A 98 9.27 4.65 -0.89
N PHE A 99 9.15 5.67 -1.74
CA PHE A 99 10.27 6.24 -2.49
C PHE A 99 10.90 7.40 -1.71
N SER A 100 12.23 7.50 -1.78
CA SER A 100 12.96 8.71 -1.40
C SER A 100 12.77 9.77 -2.48
N LYS A 101 12.72 11.03 -2.05
CA LYS A 101 12.79 12.18 -2.96
C LYS A 101 14.20 12.33 -3.54
#